data_AF-A0A6I2VLH5-F1
#
_entry.id   AF-A0A6I2VLH5-F1
#
_cell.length_a   1.000
_cell.length_b   1.000
_cell.length_c   1.000
_cell.angle_alpha   90.00
_cell.angle_beta   90.00
_cell.angle_gamma   90.00
#
_symmetry.space_group_name_H-M   'P 1'
#
loop_
_entity.id
_entity.type
_entity.pdbx_description
1 polymer ?
#
loop_
_entity_poly.entity_id
_entity_poly.type
_entity_poly.pdbx_seq_one_letter_code
_entity_poly.pdbx_strand_id
1 'polypeptide(L)'
;MENLRKLALYLVLAFAGIGGLITVNQTLADHSGLFGLAFTAAWLFPMVIGCWLAWRRPMIAFPLLMIWSMSVLGLLLWQSLAPSWWNTILDSNGPIITTAMFALTAPLAIYGYKRRTRFVAFILIGLSALNMMATSNTATDGNSALGITIPVLGAGVLYLVASFVDKRDDSADEK
;
A
#
# COMPACT_ATOMS: atom_id res chain seq x y z
N MET A 1 -1.09 20.27 -14.02
CA MET A 1 -0.03 19.97 -13.01
C MET A 1 -0.62 19.30 -11.78
N GLU A 2 -1.71 19.82 -11.21
CA GLU A 2 -2.64 19.07 -10.33
C GLU A 2 -3.10 17.74 -10.97
N ASN A 3 -3.22 17.71 -12.30
CA ASN A 3 -3.64 16.54 -13.08
C ASN A 3 -2.78 15.28 -12.85
N LEU A 4 -1.47 15.41 -12.63
CA LEU A 4 -0.59 14.24 -12.38
C LEU A 4 -0.82 13.65 -10.99
N ARG A 5 -0.97 14.49 -9.95
CA ARG A 5 -1.31 14.06 -8.59
C ARG A 5 -2.73 13.47 -8.54
N LYS A 6 -3.67 14.06 -9.28
CA LYS A 6 -5.03 13.53 -9.46
C LYS A 6 -5.00 12.18 -10.16
N LEU A 7 -4.20 12.03 -11.22
CA LEU A 7 -4.06 10.77 -11.94
C LEU A 7 -3.45 9.69 -11.04
N ALA A 8 -2.40 10.00 -10.29
CA ALA A 8 -1.82 9.08 -9.31
C ALA A 8 -2.86 8.66 -8.25
N LEU A 9 -3.60 9.62 -7.70
CA LEU A 9 -4.66 9.37 -6.73
C LEU A 9 -5.77 8.49 -7.32
N TYR A 10 -6.29 8.84 -8.50
CA TYR A 10 -7.38 8.10 -9.14
C TYR A 10 -6.95 6.70 -9.56
N LEU A 11 -5.71 6.53 -10.02
CA LEU A 11 -5.13 5.22 -10.29
C LEU A 11 -5.17 4.36 -9.02
N VAL A 12 -4.70 4.90 -7.89
CA VAL A 12 -4.71 4.18 -6.61
C VAL A 12 -6.12 3.91 -6.12
N LEU A 13 -7.04 4.87 -6.22
CA LEU A 13 -8.43 4.68 -5.76
C LEU A 13 -9.18 3.66 -6.62
N ALA A 14 -8.98 3.67 -7.94
CA ALA A 14 -9.54 2.67 -8.85
C ALA A 14 -8.96 1.29 -8.56
N PHE A 15 -7.64 1.20 -8.37
CA PHE A 15 -6.95 -0.03 -7.99
C PHE A 15 -7.45 -0.56 -6.64
N ALA A 16 -7.55 0.30 -5.62
CA ALA A 16 -8.07 -0.02 -4.30
C ALA A 16 -9.54 -0.50 -4.35
N GLY A 17 -10.38 0.15 -5.16
CA GLY A 17 -11.78 -0.22 -5.32
C GLY A 17 -11.95 -1.56 -6.03
N ILE A 18 -11.32 -1.73 -7.20
CA ILE A 18 -11.43 -2.95 -8.01
C ILE A 18 -10.73 -4.11 -7.31
N GLY A 19 -9.47 -3.91 -6.89
CA GLY A 19 -8.69 -4.91 -6.18
C GLY A 19 -9.34 -5.30 -4.85
N GLY A 20 -9.94 -4.33 -4.15
CA GLY A 20 -10.68 -4.60 -2.92
C GLY A 20 -11.91 -5.46 -3.17
N LEU A 21 -12.74 -5.13 -4.17
CA LEU A 21 -13.92 -5.94 -4.52
C LEU A 21 -13.54 -7.38 -4.91
N ILE A 22 -12.51 -7.55 -5.74
CA ILE A 22 -12.01 -8.87 -6.12
C ILE A 22 -11.53 -9.65 -4.89
N THR A 23 -10.75 -9.01 -4.03
CA THR A 23 -10.20 -9.63 -2.80
C THR A 23 -11.31 -10.04 -1.83
N VAL A 24 -12.31 -9.19 -1.62
CA VAL A 24 -13.49 -9.52 -0.80
C VAL A 24 -14.25 -10.70 -1.38
N ASN A 25 -14.51 -10.70 -2.69
CA ASN A 25 -15.23 -11.78 -3.34
C ASN A 25 -14.49 -13.12 -3.22
N GLN A 26 -13.18 -13.13 -3.46
CA GLN A 26 -12.33 -14.33 -3.30
C GLN A 26 -12.32 -14.82 -1.85
N THR A 27 -12.09 -13.91 -0.90
CA THR A 27 -12.07 -14.26 0.54
C THR A 27 -13.37 -14.92 0.98
N LEU A 28 -14.52 -14.39 0.56
CA LEU A 28 -15.84 -14.92 0.91
C LEU A 28 -16.18 -16.22 0.16
N ALA A 29 -15.59 -16.43 -1.02
CA ALA A 29 -15.74 -17.69 -1.76
C ALA A 29 -14.89 -18.81 -1.16
N ASP A 30 -13.66 -18.49 -0.73
CA ASP A 30 -12.70 -19.45 -0.19
C ASP A 30 -12.99 -19.79 1.29
N HIS A 31 -13.56 -18.84 2.03
CA HIS A 31 -13.85 -18.99 3.46
C HIS A 31 -15.32 -18.67 3.76
N SER A 32 -16.06 -19.67 4.22
CA SER A 32 -17.47 -19.51 4.57
C SER A 32 -17.67 -18.86 5.96
N GLY A 33 -18.80 -18.16 6.11
CA GLY A 33 -19.28 -17.65 7.40
C GLY A 33 -18.45 -16.51 8.01
N LEU A 34 -18.27 -16.56 9.33
CA LEU A 34 -17.69 -15.45 10.12
C LEU A 34 -16.19 -15.24 9.83
N PHE A 35 -15.46 -16.27 9.41
CA PHE A 35 -14.01 -16.19 9.20
C PHE A 35 -13.66 -15.33 7.99
N GLY A 36 -14.33 -15.53 6.84
CA GLY A 36 -14.13 -14.69 5.65
C GLY A 36 -14.49 -13.22 5.90
N LEU A 37 -15.53 -12.96 6.70
CA LEU A 37 -15.88 -11.62 7.15
C LEU A 37 -14.82 -11.00 8.06
N ALA A 38 -14.32 -11.74 9.05
CA ALA A 38 -13.29 -11.27 9.97
C ALA A 38 -11.99 -10.96 9.23
N PHE A 39 -11.56 -11.83 8.32
CA PHE A 39 -10.36 -11.62 7.50
C PHE A 39 -10.52 -10.39 6.60
N THR A 40 -11.68 -10.23 5.96
CA THR A 40 -12.00 -9.04 5.16
C THR A 40 -11.95 -7.77 6.00
N ALA A 41 -12.60 -7.78 7.17
CA ALA A 41 -12.62 -6.64 8.07
C ALA A 41 -11.21 -6.28 8.59
N ALA A 42 -10.34 -7.27 8.80
CA ALA A 42 -9.00 -7.08 9.34
C ALA A 42 -8.11 -6.19 8.45
N TRP A 43 -8.30 -6.18 7.13
CA TRP A 43 -7.55 -5.30 6.23
C TRP A 43 -8.38 -4.10 5.74
N LEU A 44 -9.68 -4.29 5.51
CA LEU A 44 -10.55 -3.24 4.96
C LEU A 44 -10.80 -2.12 5.98
N PHE A 45 -11.02 -2.47 7.25
CA PHE A 45 -11.28 -1.49 8.30
C PHE A 45 -10.09 -0.55 8.55
N PRO A 46 -8.84 -1.03 8.74
CA PRO A 46 -7.70 -0.13 8.92
C PRO A 46 -7.41 0.69 7.66
N MET A 47 -7.66 0.17 6.45
CA MET A 47 -7.56 0.94 5.21
C MET A 47 -8.54 2.11 5.20
N VAL A 48 -9.83 1.86 5.47
CA VAL A 48 -10.87 2.90 5.49
C VAL A 48 -10.59 3.96 6.56
N ILE A 49 -10.19 3.53 7.76
CA ILE A 49 -9.79 4.44 8.84
C ILE A 49 -8.58 5.27 8.43
N GLY A 50 -7.56 4.63 7.84
CA GLY A 50 -6.38 5.30 7.32
C GLY A 50 -6.74 6.38 6.29
N CYS A 51 -7.62 6.05 5.34
CA CYS A 51 -8.07 6.97 4.29
C CYS A 51 -8.82 8.16 4.90
N TRP A 52 -9.69 7.89 5.87
CA TRP A 52 -10.44 8.91 6.59
C TRP A 52 -9.52 9.84 7.38
N LEU A 53 -8.55 9.28 8.12
CA LEU A 53 -7.55 10.05 8.87
C LEU A 53 -6.67 10.89 7.94
N ALA A 54 -6.18 10.30 6.85
CA ALA A 54 -5.37 10.98 5.85
C ALA A 54 -6.11 12.17 5.25
N TRP A 55 -7.42 12.05 5.04
CA TRP A 55 -8.25 13.13 4.50
C TRP A 55 -8.57 14.23 5.51
N ARG A 56 -8.91 13.85 6.75
CA ARG A 56 -9.58 14.72 7.74
C ARG A 56 -8.68 15.19 8.88
N ARG A 57 -7.68 14.39 9.27
CA ARG A 57 -6.77 14.65 10.40
C ARG A 57 -5.32 14.30 10.02
N PRO A 58 -4.70 15.01 9.06
CA PRO A 58 -3.39 14.65 8.52
C PRO A 58 -2.26 14.65 9.56
N MET A 59 -2.36 15.44 10.63
CA MET A 59 -1.36 15.43 11.71
C MET A 59 -1.34 14.11 12.50
N ILE A 60 -2.50 13.47 12.68
CA ILE A 60 -2.60 12.17 13.35
C ILE A 60 -2.30 11.03 12.36
N ALA A 61 -2.71 11.20 11.10
CA ALA A 61 -2.45 10.22 10.06
C ALA A 61 -0.94 10.00 9.83
N PHE A 62 -0.13 11.06 9.93
CA PHE A 62 1.30 10.98 9.66
C PHE A 62 2.05 9.93 10.50
N PRO A 63 2.06 9.98 11.84
CA PRO A 63 2.77 8.99 12.64
C PRO A 63 2.22 7.57 12.42
N LEU A 64 0.91 7.42 12.25
CA LEU A 64 0.28 6.12 12.00
C LEU A 64 0.71 5.52 10.66
N LEU A 65 0.64 6.30 9.57
CA LEU A 65 1.06 5.86 8.25
C LEU A 65 2.56 5.62 8.18
N MET A 66 3.35 6.41 8.90
CA MET A 66 4.79 6.20 9.02
C MET A 66 5.10 4.85 9.68
N ILE A 67 4.53 4.60 10.86
CA ILE A 67 4.73 3.33 11.59
C ILE A 67 4.28 2.16 10.73
N TRP A 68 3.09 2.24 10.11
CA TRP A 68 2.59 1.18 9.26
C TRP A 68 3.50 0.96 8.03
N SER A 69 3.94 2.02 7.37
CA SER A 69 4.87 1.92 6.23
C SER A 69 6.19 1.28 6.62
N MET A 70 6.80 1.74 7.72
CA MET A 70 8.07 1.20 8.20
C MET A 70 7.95 -0.26 8.63
N SER A 71 6.84 -0.65 9.27
CA SER A 71 6.57 -2.04 9.60
C SER A 71 6.45 -2.91 8.36
N VAL A 72 5.72 -2.48 7.33
CA VAL A 72 5.59 -3.24 6.07
C VAL A 72 6.93 -3.32 5.35
N LEU A 73 7.69 -2.22 5.24
CA LEU A 73 9.03 -2.22 4.66
C LEU A 73 9.97 -3.16 5.41
N GLY A 74 9.95 -3.14 6.73
CA GLY A 74 10.76 -4.03 7.57
C GLY A 74 10.39 -5.51 7.39
N LEU A 75 9.10 -5.83 7.30
CA LEU A 75 8.63 -7.19 7.02
C LEU A 75 9.01 -7.66 5.62
N LEU A 76 8.87 -6.81 4.60
CA LEU A 76 9.30 -7.13 3.23
C LEU A 76 10.83 -7.33 3.13
N LEU A 77 11.60 -6.51 3.85
CA LEU A 77 13.04 -6.68 3.95
C LEU A 77 13.38 -8.00 4.63
N TRP A 78 12.73 -8.33 5.74
CA TRP A 78 12.91 -9.62 6.41
C TRP A 78 12.57 -10.78 5.48
N GLN A 79 11.44 -10.70 4.76
CA GLN A 79 11.04 -11.71 3.78
C GLN A 79 12.11 -11.92 2.71
N SER A 80 12.72 -10.83 2.24
CA SER A 80 13.81 -10.89 1.27
C SER A 80 15.06 -11.59 1.83
N LEU A 81 15.33 -11.44 3.13
CA LEU A 81 16.52 -11.98 3.81
C LEU A 81 16.35 -13.42 4.31
N ALA A 82 15.15 -13.84 4.67
CA ALA A 82 14.85 -15.15 5.25
C ALA A 82 13.70 -15.88 4.51
N PRO A 83 13.87 -16.18 3.21
CA PRO A 83 12.78 -16.70 2.38
C PRO A 83 12.26 -18.07 2.82
N SER A 84 13.12 -18.95 3.34
CA SER A 84 12.71 -20.29 3.81
C SER A 84 11.73 -20.24 4.97
N TRP A 85 11.92 -19.32 5.92
CA TRP A 85 11.01 -19.10 7.04
C TRP A 85 9.67 -18.55 6.56
N TRP A 86 9.72 -17.62 5.61
CA TRP A 86 8.51 -16.99 5.07
C TRP A 86 7.70 -17.91 4.16
N ASN A 87 8.33 -18.81 3.40
CA ASN A 87 7.58 -19.82 2.63
C ASN A 87 6.66 -20.64 3.54
N THR A 88 7.16 -21.13 4.68
CA THR A 88 6.34 -21.88 5.65
C THR A 88 5.13 -21.08 6.18
N ILE A 89 5.32 -19.78 6.45
CA ILE A 89 4.26 -18.89 6.93
C ILE A 89 3.24 -18.61 5.82
N LEU A 90 3.72 -18.29 4.62
CA LEU A 90 2.90 -17.92 3.47
C LEU A 90 2.08 -19.11 2.96
N ASP A 91 2.64 -20.32 2.98
CA ASP A 91 1.93 -21.55 2.62
C ASP A 91 0.75 -21.82 3.57
N SER A 92 0.88 -21.42 4.83
CA SER A 92 -0.14 -21.67 5.85
C SER A 92 -1.19 -20.55 5.97
N ASN A 93 -0.83 -19.30 5.69
CA ASN A 93 -1.66 -18.13 5.98
C ASN A 93 -1.94 -17.23 4.77
N GLY A 94 -1.37 -17.53 3.61
CA GLY A 94 -1.44 -16.70 2.42
C GLY A 94 -0.60 -15.41 2.50
N PRO A 95 -0.75 -14.49 1.53
CA PRO A 95 0.12 -13.34 1.33
C PRO A 95 -0.18 -12.17 2.28
N ILE A 96 0.03 -12.37 3.58
CA ILE A 96 -0.31 -11.38 4.64
C ILE A 96 0.36 -10.02 4.40
N ILE A 97 1.66 -10.00 4.06
CA ILE A 97 2.41 -8.74 3.88
C ILE A 97 1.88 -7.97 2.67
N THR A 98 1.59 -8.66 1.58
CA THR A 98 1.05 -8.06 0.35
C THR A 98 -0.33 -7.45 0.59
N THR A 99 -1.18 -8.11 1.39
CA THR A 99 -2.48 -7.57 1.83
C THR A 99 -2.31 -6.31 2.69
N ALA A 100 -1.33 -6.30 3.60
CA ALA A 100 -1.02 -5.12 4.41
C ALA A 100 -0.52 -3.95 3.55
N MET A 101 0.34 -4.22 2.54
CA MET A 101 0.80 -3.23 1.57
C MET A 101 -0.37 -2.68 0.74
N PHE A 102 -1.28 -3.55 0.29
CA PHE A 102 -2.48 -3.15 -0.43
C PHE A 102 -3.35 -2.19 0.40
N ALA A 103 -3.67 -2.57 1.64
CA ALA A 103 -4.46 -1.76 2.57
C ALA A 103 -3.80 -0.40 2.89
N LEU A 104 -2.46 -0.33 2.90
CA LEU A 104 -1.70 0.89 3.15
C LEU A 104 -1.62 1.83 1.94
N THR A 105 -1.79 1.31 0.72
CA THR A 105 -1.55 2.07 -0.51
C THR A 105 -2.53 3.24 -0.67
N ALA A 106 -3.83 3.00 -0.51
CA ALA A 106 -4.85 4.04 -0.62
C ALA A 106 -4.69 5.20 0.38
N PRO A 107 -4.51 4.94 1.70
CA PRO A 107 -4.33 6.03 2.64
C PRO A 107 -3.04 6.81 2.40
N LEU A 108 -1.95 6.17 1.97
CA LEU A 108 -0.73 6.86 1.55
C LEU A 108 -0.97 7.77 0.34
N ALA A 109 -1.67 7.31 -0.69
CA ALA A 109 -1.97 8.12 -1.87
C ALA A 109 -2.85 9.33 -1.52
N ILE A 110 -3.87 9.14 -0.69
CA ILE A 110 -4.72 10.25 -0.20
C ILE A 110 -3.87 11.27 0.57
N TYR A 111 -2.96 10.80 1.44
CA TYR A 111 -2.06 11.66 2.19
C TYR A 111 -1.11 12.45 1.25
N GLY A 112 -0.45 11.74 0.32
CA GLY A 112 0.49 12.30 -0.67
C GLY A 112 -0.13 13.28 -1.65
N TYR A 113 -1.42 13.13 -1.93
CA TYR A 113 -2.19 14.06 -2.76
C TYR A 113 -2.30 15.45 -2.13
N LYS A 114 -2.44 15.55 -0.80
CA LYS A 114 -2.55 16.85 -0.11
C LYS A 114 -1.21 17.37 0.39
N ARG A 115 -0.30 16.51 0.86
CA ARG A 115 0.94 16.91 1.55
C ARG A 115 2.09 15.95 1.28
N ARG A 116 3.35 16.44 1.38
CA ARG A 116 4.58 15.63 1.40
C ARG A 116 4.68 14.62 0.25
N THR A 117 4.45 15.09 -0.98
CA THR A 117 4.37 14.24 -2.17
C THR A 117 5.66 13.49 -2.44
N ARG A 118 6.82 14.11 -2.19
CA ARG A 118 8.14 13.46 -2.33
C ARG A 118 8.28 12.26 -1.41
N PHE A 119 7.97 12.46 -0.13
CA PHE A 119 8.09 11.42 0.89
C PHE A 119 7.20 10.21 0.55
N VAL A 120 5.93 10.45 0.23
CA VAL A 120 5.00 9.38 -0.15
C VAL A 120 5.45 8.66 -1.42
N ALA A 121 5.98 9.38 -2.41
CA ALA A 121 6.51 8.78 -3.62
C ALA A 121 7.63 7.77 -3.31
N PHE A 122 8.60 8.16 -2.47
CA PHE A 122 9.68 7.25 -2.05
C PHE A 122 9.17 6.05 -1.27
N ILE A 123 8.19 6.21 -0.39
CA ILE A 123 7.58 5.09 0.33
C ILE A 123 6.89 4.12 -0.63
N LEU A 124 6.08 4.60 -1.57
CA LEU A 124 5.38 3.74 -2.54
C LEU A 124 6.36 3.00 -3.47
N ILE A 125 7.42 3.67 -3.91
CA ILE A 125 8.49 3.05 -4.70
C ILE A 125 9.24 2.01 -3.87
N GLY A 126 9.61 2.34 -2.63
CA GLY A 126 10.32 1.44 -1.72
C GLY A 126 9.51 0.19 -1.38
N LEU A 127 8.22 0.35 -1.09
CA LEU A 127 7.29 -0.76 -0.87
C LEU A 127 7.24 -1.67 -2.10
N SER A 128 7.13 -1.09 -3.30
CA SER A 128 7.06 -1.86 -4.54
C SER A 128 8.37 -2.61 -4.83
N ALA A 129 9.51 -1.93 -4.71
CA ALA A 129 10.81 -2.54 -4.97
C ALA A 129 11.11 -3.67 -3.99
N LEU A 130 10.87 -3.47 -2.70
CA LEU A 130 11.04 -4.51 -1.68
C LEU A 130 10.06 -5.66 -1.88
N ASN A 131 8.81 -5.39 -2.28
CA ASN A 131 7.86 -6.45 -2.57
C ASN A 131 8.28 -7.30 -3.78
N MET A 132 8.88 -6.70 -4.82
CA MET A 132 9.45 -7.46 -5.94
C MET A 132 10.59 -8.37 -5.48
N MET A 133 11.53 -7.84 -4.69
CA MET A 133 12.66 -8.63 -4.17
C MET A 133 12.22 -9.73 -3.20
N ALA A 134 11.24 -9.45 -2.35
CA ALA A 134 10.70 -10.41 -1.41
C ALA A 134 10.00 -11.55 -2.15
N THR A 135 9.14 -11.21 -3.11
CA THR A 135 8.39 -12.19 -3.91
C THR A 135 9.32 -13.00 -4.82
N SER A 136 10.36 -12.40 -5.39
CA SER A 136 11.32 -13.15 -6.23
C SER A 136 12.09 -14.21 -5.44
N ASN A 137 12.24 -14.02 -4.13
CA ASN A 137 12.98 -14.92 -3.26
C ASN A 137 12.08 -15.98 -2.60
N THR A 138 10.76 -15.78 -2.58
CA THR A 138 9.79 -16.73 -2.03
C THR A 138 9.05 -17.47 -3.15
N ALA A 139 8.52 -18.67 -2.87
CA ALA A 139 7.76 -19.46 -3.84
C ALA A 139 6.32 -18.93 -4.02
N THR A 140 6.16 -17.61 -3.99
CA THR A 140 4.85 -16.96 -4.08
C THR A 140 4.42 -16.87 -5.54
N ASP A 141 3.16 -17.21 -5.85
CA ASP A 141 2.60 -17.08 -7.19
C ASP A 141 2.82 -15.66 -7.75
N GLY A 142 3.76 -15.54 -8.69
CA GLY A 142 4.25 -14.26 -9.20
C GLY A 142 3.15 -13.36 -9.78
N ASN A 143 2.04 -13.94 -10.24
CA ASN A 143 0.93 -13.18 -10.82
C ASN A 143 0.18 -12.32 -9.79
N SER A 144 -0.05 -12.82 -8.57
CA SER A 144 -0.81 -12.10 -7.54
C SER A 144 0.00 -10.94 -6.94
N ALA A 145 1.31 -11.13 -6.77
CA ALA A 145 2.21 -10.10 -6.27
C ALA A 145 2.42 -8.96 -7.28
N LEU A 146 2.50 -9.27 -8.58
CA LEU A 146 2.60 -8.27 -9.63
C LEU A 146 1.33 -7.42 -9.76
N GLY A 147 0.16 -8.01 -9.52
CA GLY A 147 -1.13 -7.31 -9.53
C GLY A 147 -1.20 -6.14 -8.54
N ILE A 148 -0.53 -6.25 -7.39
CA ILE A 148 -0.45 -5.17 -6.39
C ILE A 148 0.76 -4.26 -6.66
N THR A 149 1.90 -4.84 -7.01
CA THR A 149 3.16 -4.08 -7.14
C THR A 149 3.11 -3.05 -8.27
N ILE A 150 2.56 -3.40 -9.44
CA ILE A 150 2.59 -2.52 -10.62
C ILE A 150 1.79 -1.23 -10.39
N PRO A 151 0.52 -1.27 -9.93
CA PRO A 151 -0.25 -0.05 -9.64
C PRO A 151 0.40 0.81 -8.56
N VAL A 152 0.96 0.20 -7.51
CA VAL A 152 1.62 0.92 -6.41
C VAL A 152 2.89 1.62 -6.91
N LEU A 153 3.70 0.94 -7.71
CA LEU A 153 4.90 1.51 -8.32
C LEU A 153 4.54 2.66 -9.27
N GLY A 154 3.55 2.45 -10.13
CA GLY A 154 3.05 3.46 -11.05
C GLY A 154 2.61 4.73 -10.31
N ALA A 155 1.85 4.57 -9.22
CA ALA A 155 1.46 5.69 -8.35
C ALA A 155 2.67 6.39 -7.73
N GLY A 156 3.63 5.64 -7.21
CA GLY A 156 4.87 6.18 -6.63
C GLY A 156 5.67 7.00 -7.64
N VAL A 157 5.85 6.49 -8.86
CA VAL A 157 6.54 7.20 -9.96
C VAL A 157 5.78 8.47 -10.35
N LEU A 158 4.45 8.40 -10.49
CA LEU A 158 3.63 9.57 -10.82
C LEU A 158 3.70 10.65 -9.74
N TYR A 159 3.69 10.27 -8.46
CA TYR A 159 3.91 11.21 -7.36
C TYR A 159 5.34 11.77 -7.38
N LEU A 160 6.35 10.97 -7.68
CA LEU A 160 7.74 11.43 -7.77
C LEU A 160 7.89 12.49 -8.88
N VAL A 161 7.38 12.19 -10.09
CA VAL A 161 7.39 13.13 -11.22
C VAL A 161 6.62 14.40 -10.86
N ALA A 162 5.43 14.26 -10.27
CA ALA A 162 4.65 15.42 -9.81
C ALA A 162 5.44 16.29 -8.83
N SER A 163 6.25 15.69 -7.96
CA SER A 163 7.00 16.39 -6.93
C SER A 163 8.24 17.14 -7.41
N PHE A 164 8.80 16.77 -8.56
CA PHE A 164 9.91 17.50 -9.19
C PHE A 164 9.41 18.65 -10.06
N VAL A 165 8.23 18.47 -10.67
CA VAL A 165 7.58 19.49 -11.49
C VAL A 165 6.94 20.57 -10.61
N ASP A 166 6.39 20.20 -9.46
CA ASP A 166 5.81 21.12 -8.47
C ASP A 166 6.93 21.62 -7.54
N LYS A 167 7.54 22.77 -7.85
CA LYS A 167 8.53 23.48 -7.01
C LYS A 167 7.90 24.10 -5.75
N ARG A 168 6.80 23.53 -5.24
CA ARG A 168 6.20 23.93 -3.98
C ARG A 168 7.05 23.30 -2.87
N ASP A 169 7.91 24.12 -2.28
CA ASP A 169 8.67 23.78 -1.09
C ASP A 169 7.71 23.22 -0.02
N ASP A 170 7.80 21.91 0.24
CA ASP A 170 7.07 21.18 1.28
C ASP A 170 7.42 21.68 2.71
N SER A 171 8.22 22.75 2.85
CA SER A 171 8.62 23.39 4.11
C SER A 171 7.69 24.55 4.56
N ALA A 172 6.77 25.02 3.70
CA ALA A 172 5.97 26.21 4.01
C ALA A 172 4.69 25.96 4.84
N ASP A 173 4.24 24.70 4.97
CA ASP A 173 2.99 24.33 5.65
C ASP A 173 3.19 23.84 7.11
N GLU A 174 4.38 24.06 7.71
CA GLU A 174 4.70 23.73 9.11
C GLU A 174 4.44 24.90 10.09
N LYS A 175 3.33 25.63 9.94
CA LYS A 175 2.85 26.56 10.97
C LYS A 175 1.48 26.14 11.51
#